data_AF-A0A941S1F2-F1
#
_entry.id   AF-A0A941S1F2-F1
#
_cell.length_a   1.000
_cell.length_b   1.000
_cell.length_c   1.000
_cell.angle_alpha   90.00
_cell.angle_beta   90.00
_cell.angle_gamma   90.00
#
_symmetry.space_group_name_H-M   'P 1'
#
loop_
_entity.id
_entity.type
_entity.pdbx_description
1 polymer ?
#
loop_
_entity_poly.entity_id
_entity_poly.type
_entity_poly.pdbx_seq_one_letter_code
_entity_poly.pdbx_strand_id
1 'polypeptide(L)'
;MSSIKTTIRNRRIDVPAPSDIPDGVEVTVTIDASEIHPGEPMPPEEIARVLAAMQKLEPLEIPDEIAADLDAWEQKINQHGIHHSDSSVDTAFP
;
A
#
# COMPACT_ATOMS: atom_id res chain seq x y z
N MET A 1 25.38 -9.78 16.54
CA MET A 1 24.89 -10.20 15.21
C MET A 1 25.29 -9.13 14.23
N SER A 2 26.17 -9.45 13.29
CA SER A 2 26.63 -8.52 12.26
C SER A 2 25.73 -8.68 11.04
N SER A 3 25.06 -7.62 10.59
CA SER A 3 24.25 -7.64 9.37
C SER A 3 24.98 -6.92 8.24
N ILE A 4 25.06 -7.57 7.08
CA ILE A 4 25.67 -6.99 5.88
C ILE A 4 24.53 -6.52 4.98
N LYS A 5 24.47 -5.21 4.70
CA LYS A 5 23.51 -4.65 3.75
C LYS A 5 24.14 -4.58 2.37
N THR A 6 23.44 -5.09 1.37
CA THR A 6 23.83 -4.98 -0.05
C THR A 6 22.59 -4.84 -0.92
N THR A 7 22.78 -4.43 -2.18
CA THR A 7 21.73 -4.27 -3.17
C THR A 7 21.90 -5.26 -4.32
N ILE A 8 20.77 -5.70 -4.89
CA ILE A 8 20.77 -6.58 -6.07
C ILE A 8 21.10 -5.73 -7.30
N ARG A 9 22.13 -6.13 -8.06
CA ARG A 9 22.52 -5.50 -9.34
C ARG A 9 22.64 -6.56 -10.42
N ASN A 10 21.99 -6.37 -11.56
CA ASN A 10 21.99 -7.36 -12.67
C ASN A 10 21.61 -8.78 -12.21
N ARG A 11 20.62 -8.89 -11.31
CA ARG A 11 20.19 -10.16 -10.69
C ARG A 11 21.28 -10.88 -9.89
N ARG A 12 22.36 -10.18 -9.52
CA ARG A 12 23.46 -10.67 -8.70
C ARG A 12 23.51 -9.89 -7.38
N ILE A 13 23.75 -10.61 -6.30
CA ILE A 13 24.04 -10.03 -5.00
C ILE A 13 25.57 -9.99 -4.88
N ASP A 14 26.13 -8.79 -4.82
CA ASP A 14 27.56 -8.60 -4.55
C ASP A 14 27.72 -8.34 -3.05
N VAL A 15 28.04 -9.39 -2.30
CA VAL A 15 28.35 -9.29 -0.88
C VAL A 15 29.86 -9.16 -0.79
N PRO A 16 30.42 -8.00 -0.38
CA PRO A 16 31.84 -7.95 -0.05
C PRO A 16 32.08 -8.92 1.10
N ALA A 17 32.85 -9.98 0.85
CA ALA A 17 33.16 -10.99 1.85
C ALA A 17 33.89 -10.30 3.03
N PRO A 18 33.28 -10.24 4.23
CA PRO A 18 33.93 -9.65 5.37
C PRO A 18 35.14 -10.51 5.76
N SER A 19 36.30 -9.88 6.01
CA SER A 19 37.55 -10.58 6.33
C SER A 19 37.51 -11.36 7.65
N ASP A 20 36.46 -11.15 8.45
CA ASP A 20 36.20 -11.79 9.73
C ASP A 20 35.32 -13.05 9.64
N ILE A 21 34.80 -13.40 8.46
CA ILE A 21 33.98 -14.60 8.28
C ILE A 21 34.84 -15.72 7.64
N PRO A 22 35.02 -16.86 8.31
CA PRO A 22 35.78 -17.99 7.76
C PRO A 22 35.02 -18.69 6.63
N ASP A 23 35.76 -19.39 5.78
CA ASP A 23 35.18 -20.19 4.70
C ASP A 23 34.25 -21.29 5.24
N GLY A 24 33.12 -21.51 4.54
CA GLY A 24 32.14 -22.56 4.88
C GLY A 24 31.06 -22.15 5.88
N VAL A 25 30.96 -20.87 6.24
CA VAL A 25 29.90 -20.36 7.12
C VAL A 25 28.55 -20.28 6.40
N GLU A 26 27.51 -20.83 7.02
CA GLU A 26 26.13 -20.68 6.56
C GLU A 26 25.62 -19.26 6.83
N VAL A 27 24.98 -18.67 5.83
CA VAL A 27 24.42 -17.31 5.90
C VAL A 27 22.95 -17.32 5.49
N THR A 28 22.14 -16.54 6.20
CA THR A 28 20.74 -16.31 5.86
C THR A 28 20.62 -14.96 5.17
N VAL A 29 20.02 -14.95 3.97
CA VAL A 29 19.73 -13.71 3.23
C VAL A 29 18.29 -13.29 3.54
N THR A 30 18.14 -12.10 4.12
CA THR A 30 16.82 -11.48 4.35
C THR A 30 16.62 -10.36 3.34
N ILE A 31 15.51 -10.41 2.60
CA ILE A 31 15.09 -9.33 1.69
C ILE A 31 14.14 -8.43 2.48
N ASP A 32 14.55 -7.19 2.69
CA ASP A 32 13.69 -6.19 3.31
C ASP A 32 12.81 -5.54 2.24
N ALA A 33 11.51 -5.82 2.27
CA ALA A 33 10.52 -5.25 1.34
C ALA A 33 9.87 -3.96 1.88
N SER A 34 10.35 -3.42 3.00
CA SER A 34 9.77 -2.23 3.64
C SER A 34 9.94 -0.91 2.85
N GLU A 35 10.75 -0.90 1.79
CA GLU A 35 10.91 0.26 0.90
C GLU A 35 9.84 0.38 -0.19
N ILE A 36 8.91 -0.58 -0.31
CA ILE A 36 7.64 -0.23 -0.95
C ILE A 36 6.96 0.66 0.09
N HIS A 37 6.91 1.97 -0.15
CA HIS A 37 6.21 2.93 0.69
C HIS A 37 4.79 3.17 0.14
N PRO A 38 3.81 2.26 0.34
CA PRO A 38 2.41 2.61 0.13
C PRO A 38 2.00 3.52 1.29
N GLY A 39 2.12 4.83 1.11
CA GLY A 39 1.72 5.77 2.15
C GLY A 39 2.29 7.17 2.10
N GLU A 40 3.25 7.47 1.21
CA GLU A 40 3.63 8.86 0.99
C GLU A 40 2.46 9.62 0.34
N PRO A 41 2.03 10.76 0.93
CA PRO A 41 1.00 11.58 0.30
C PRO A 41 1.45 11.99 -1.09
N MET A 42 0.61 11.74 -2.10
CA MET A 42 0.92 12.17 -3.47
C MET A 42 1.20 13.68 -3.50
N PRO A 43 2.21 14.13 -4.27
CA PRO A 43 2.50 15.55 -4.37
C PRO A 43 1.29 16.30 -4.96
N PRO A 44 1.02 17.55 -4.53
CA PRO A 44 -0.18 18.30 -4.96
C PRO A 44 -0.33 18.44 -6.48
N GLU A 45 0.80 18.55 -7.20
CA GLU A 45 0.81 18.62 -8.66
C GLU A 45 0.34 17.30 -9.31
N GLU A 46 0.68 16.17 -8.72
CA GLU A 46 0.24 14.86 -9.18
C GLU A 46 -1.24 14.65 -8.91
N ILE A 47 -1.71 15.05 -7.72
CA ILE A 47 -3.14 15.08 -7.39
C ILE A 47 -3.90 15.92 -8.41
N ALA A 48 -3.42 17.12 -8.72
CA ALA A 48 -4.07 18.01 -9.71
C ALA A 48 -4.13 17.38 -11.11
N ARG A 49 -3.06 16.70 -11.55
CA ARG A 49 -3.03 15.98 -12.83
C ARG A 49 -4.04 14.83 -12.86
N VAL A 50 -4.08 14.02 -11.80
CA VAL A 50 -5.01 12.88 -11.70
C VAL A 50 -6.45 13.37 -11.68
N LEU A 51 -6.78 14.39 -10.89
CA LEU A 51 -8.12 14.97 -10.84
C LEU A 51 -8.53 15.57 -12.19
N ALA A 52 -7.63 16.27 -12.88
CA ALA A 52 -7.90 16.80 -14.22
C ALA A 52 -8.08 15.70 -15.27
N ALA A 53 -7.48 14.53 -15.09
CA ALA A 53 -7.72 13.36 -15.93
C ALA A 53 -9.08 12.72 -15.60
N MET A 54 -9.43 12.57 -14.32
CA MET A 54 -10.71 12.02 -13.88
C MET A 54 -11.90 12.86 -14.36
N GLN A 55 -11.77 14.19 -14.37
CA GLN A 55 -12.82 15.10 -14.87
C GLN A 55 -13.13 14.93 -16.37
N LYS A 56 -12.25 14.27 -17.13
CA LYS A 56 -12.44 14.01 -18.56
C LYS A 56 -13.05 12.64 -18.84
N LEU A 57 -13.24 11.81 -17.81
CA LEU A 57 -13.85 10.50 -17.96
C LEU A 57 -15.35 10.67 -18.20
N GLU A 58 -15.88 9.96 -19.19
CA GLU A 58 -17.32 9.86 -19.40
C GLU A 58 -17.96 9.02 -18.28
N PRO A 59 -19.22 9.32 -17.91
CA PRO A 59 -19.96 8.49 -16.96
C PRO A 59 -19.99 7.03 -17.40
N LEU A 60 -19.87 6.11 -16.44
CA LEU A 60 -20.03 4.69 -16.70
C LEU A 60 -21.52 4.39 -16.94
N GLU A 61 -21.83 3.79 -18.08
CA GLU A 61 -23.15 3.23 -18.37
C GLU A 61 -23.32 1.96 -17.54
N ILE A 62 -24.15 2.02 -16.49
CA ILE A 62 -24.45 0.89 -15.61
C ILE A 62 -25.82 0.33 -16.01
N PRO A 63 -25.92 -0.95 -16.40
CA PRO A 63 -27.21 -1.58 -16.70
C PRO A 63 -28.15 -1.60 -15.48
N ASP A 64 -29.45 -1.48 -15.71
CA ASP A 64 -30.48 -1.44 -14.65
C ASP A 64 -30.42 -2.64 -13.68
N GLU A 65 -30.06 -3.82 -14.20
CA GLU A 65 -29.91 -5.03 -13.38
C GLU A 65 -28.75 -4.95 -12.38
N ILE A 66 -27.69 -4.21 -12.73
CA ILE A 66 -26.52 -3.99 -11.87
C ILE A 66 -26.76 -2.80 -10.93
N ALA A 67 -27.55 -1.81 -11.37
CA ALA A 67 -27.89 -0.65 -10.55
C ALA A 67 -28.62 -1.04 -9.26
N ALA A 68 -29.58 -1.97 -9.34
CA ALA A 68 -30.30 -2.47 -8.17
C ALA A 68 -29.38 -3.17 -7.15
N ASP A 69 -28.37 -3.90 -7.62
CA ASP A 69 -27.38 -4.57 -6.78
C ASP A 69 -26.43 -3.56 -6.10
N LEU A 70 -26.04 -2.50 -6.83
CA LEU A 70 -25.22 -1.41 -6.29
C LEU A 70 -25.98 -0.62 -5.23
N ASP A 71 -27.27 -0.33 -5.44
CA ASP A 71 -28.12 0.36 -4.46
C ASP A 71 -28.26 -0.47 -3.17
N ALA A 72 -28.46 -1.78 -3.30
CA ALA A 72 -28.54 -2.68 -2.14
C ALA A 72 -27.20 -2.76 -1.38
N TRP A 73 -26.09 -2.75 -2.11
CA TRP A 73 -24.75 -2.73 -1.52
C TRP A 73 -24.44 -1.41 -0.82
N GLU A 74 -24.79 -0.26 -1.42
CA GLU A 74 -24.63 1.06 -0.81
C GLU A 74 -25.45 1.18 0.47
N GLN A 75 -26.71 0.74 0.45
CA GLN A 75 -27.55 0.70 1.65
C GLN A 75 -26.93 -0.15 2.76
N LYS A 76 -26.34 -1.30 2.43
CA LYS A 76 -25.67 -2.17 3.39
C LYS A 76 -24.44 -1.47 4.00
N ILE A 77 -23.63 -0.80 3.19
CA ILE A 77 -22.46 -0.04 3.70
C ILE A 77 -22.89 1.11 4.60
N ASN A 78 -23.91 1.88 4.20
CA ASN A 78 -24.40 3.01 4.99
C ASN A 78 -24.98 2.56 6.34
N GLN A 79 -25.66 1.41 6.38
CA GLN A 79 -26.11 0.79 7.63
C GLN A 79 -24.94 0.34 8.53
N HIS A 80 -23.86 -0.21 7.95
CA HIS A 80 -22.66 -0.59 8.71
C HIS A 80 -21.84 0.60 9.19
N GLY A 81 -21.78 1.70 8.43
CA GLY A 81 -21.07 2.93 8.81
C GLY A 81 -21.69 3.61 10.02
N ILE A 82 -23.02 3.63 10.11
CA ILE A 82 -23.76 4.18 11.27
C ILE A 82 -23.55 3.33 12.52
N HIS A 83 -23.37 2.01 12.38
CA HIS A 83 -23.18 1.11 13.52
C HIS A 83 -21.75 1.14 14.11
N HIS A 84 -20.77 1.62 13.34
CA HIS A 84 -19.37 1.75 13.79
C HIS A 84 -18.94 3.18 14.16
N SER A 85 -19.74 4.21 13.84
CA SER A 85 -19.46 5.58 14.27
C SER A 85 -19.59 5.80 15.78
N ASP A 86 -20.31 4.93 16.50
CA ASP A 86 -20.52 5.06 17.95
C ASP A 86 -19.40 4.43 18.79
N SER A 87 -18.51 3.63 18.19
CA SER A 87 -17.43 2.95 18.93
C SER A 87 -16.05 3.63 18.82
N SER A 88 -15.95 4.80 18.19
CA SER A 88 -14.65 5.44 17.91
C SER A 88 -14.51 6.87 18.46
N VAL A 89 -15.51 7.41 19.18
CA VAL A 89 -15.45 8.79 19.70
C VAL A 89 -14.90 8.92 21.12
N ASP A 90 -14.44 7.83 21.75
CA ASP A 90 -13.94 7.89 23.14
C ASP A 90 -12.57 7.23 23.33
N THR A 91 -11.63 7.43 22.40
CA THR A 91 -10.19 7.25 22.70
C THR A 91 -9.29 7.96 21.69
N ALA A 92 -9.26 9.30 21.67
CA ALA A 92 -8.08 10.08 21.27
C ALA A 92 -8.38 11.58 21.26
N PHE A 93 -8.35 12.24 22.42
CA PHE A 93 -7.76 13.57 22.55
C PHE A 93 -7.24 13.70 23.99
N PRO A 94 -5.98 14.13 24.22
CA PRO A 94 -5.38 14.27 25.54
C PRO A 94 -6.01 15.36 26.40
#